data_AF-A0A0N4Z7Q3-F1
#
_entry.id   AF-A0A0N4Z7Q3-F1
#
_cell.length_a   1.000
_cell.length_b   1.000
_cell.length_c   1.000
_cell.angle_alpha   90.00
_cell.angle_beta   90.00
_cell.angle_gamma   90.00
#
_symmetry.space_group_name_H-M   'P 1'
#
loop_
_entity.id
_entity.type
_entity.pdbx_description
1 polymer ?
#
loop_
_entity_poly.entity_id
_entity_poly.type
_entity_poly.pdbx_seq_one_letter_code
_entity_poly.pdbx_strand_id
1 'polypeptide(L)'
;EVVCKNGGYHNWDQRRCNQCICPKGYYGHTCNYIKPLGTNCSDYKLIAENYTKELTEEGNKNCNYQIKSDNNFNIELYISVHTKYKDICVQGIGVEIRHLKDKGTTGLCMCGSYENIFILSESEEVYIEFNGVQNSDNFSVLYNNAIRGNQVPMLCYEDSCYEKKENYFEKTNKSFEWYSLGLVLDYSLTVKVNSNEHNDEEHILSSSEEDIGNFSVLDSEEIPSKETYNYSEIIHIED
;
A
#
# COMPACT_ATOMS: atom_id res chain seq x y z
N GLU A 1 -14.26 8.21 -26.98
CA GLU A 1 -13.29 8.88 -26.08
C GLU A 1 -12.52 7.81 -25.33
N VAL A 2 -11.21 7.96 -25.15
CA VAL A 2 -10.37 6.98 -24.44
C VAL A 2 -10.34 7.31 -22.94
N VAL A 3 -10.55 6.30 -22.09
CA VAL A 3 -10.41 6.45 -20.64
C VAL A 3 -9.08 5.85 -20.21
N CYS A 4 -8.19 6.70 -19.71
CA CYS A 4 -6.90 6.25 -19.18
C CYS A 4 -7.06 5.69 -17.78
N LYS A 5 -6.37 4.59 -17.50
CA LYS A 5 -6.35 3.93 -16.19
C LYS A 5 -5.00 4.12 -15.51
N ASN A 6 -4.95 3.79 -14.23
CA ASN A 6 -3.72 3.67 -13.46
C ASN A 6 -2.86 4.94 -13.45
N GLY A 7 -3.44 6.14 -13.57
CA GLY A 7 -2.66 7.39 -13.64
C GLY A 7 -2.16 7.77 -15.03
N GLY A 8 -2.54 7.02 -16.07
CA GLY A 8 -2.30 7.43 -17.44
C GLY A 8 -3.08 8.69 -17.81
N TYR A 9 -2.55 9.47 -18.73
CA TYR A 9 -3.17 10.70 -19.25
C TYR A 9 -3.24 10.69 -20.78
N HIS A 10 -4.12 11.50 -21.35
CA HIS A 10 -4.31 11.56 -22.80
C HIS A 10 -3.03 11.97 -23.53
N ASN A 11 -2.75 11.31 -24.64
CA ASN A 11 -1.62 11.67 -25.47
C ASN A 11 -1.87 13.01 -26.18
N TRP A 12 -0.94 13.95 -26.00
CA TRP A 12 -1.01 15.30 -26.55
C TRP A 12 -0.77 15.36 -28.07
N ASP A 13 -0.18 14.31 -28.66
CA ASP A 13 -0.02 14.21 -30.11
C ASP A 13 -1.38 13.92 -30.75
N GLN A 14 -1.89 14.88 -31.53
CA GLN A 14 -3.21 14.79 -32.19
C GLN A 14 -3.37 13.54 -33.06
N ARG A 15 -2.28 12.95 -33.58
CA ARG A 15 -2.33 11.72 -34.37
C ARG A 15 -2.55 10.46 -33.51
N ARG A 16 -2.36 10.58 -32.20
CA ARG A 16 -2.46 9.51 -31.19
C ARG A 16 -3.37 9.91 -30.03
N CYS A 17 -4.26 10.90 -30.21
CA CYS A 17 -5.15 11.41 -29.18
C CYS A 17 -6.11 10.35 -28.60
N ASN A 18 -6.32 9.26 -29.33
CA ASN A 18 -7.10 8.12 -28.84
C ASN A 18 -6.30 7.21 -27.90
N GLN A 19 -5.00 7.44 -27.67
CA GLN A 19 -4.16 6.60 -26.81
C GLN A 19 -3.72 7.36 -25.55
N CYS A 20 -3.49 6.62 -24.46
CA CYS A 20 -2.91 7.14 -23.24
C CYS A 20 -1.37 7.10 -23.23
N ILE A 21 -0.75 8.08 -22.58
CA ILE A 21 0.62 7.99 -22.09
C ILE A 21 0.57 7.29 -20.74
N CYS A 22 1.36 6.22 -20.57
CA CYS A 22 1.25 5.33 -19.42
C CYS A 22 2.36 5.56 -18.39
N PRO A 23 2.05 5.34 -17.09
CA PRO A 23 3.06 5.27 -16.05
C PRO A 23 4.11 4.20 -16.33
N LYS A 24 5.28 4.34 -15.69
CA LYS A 24 6.32 3.31 -15.69
C LYS A 24 5.74 1.95 -15.27
N GLY A 25 6.05 0.90 -16.03
CA GLY A 25 5.56 -0.47 -15.79
C GLY A 25 4.22 -0.79 -16.45
N TYR A 26 3.46 0.23 -16.88
CA TYR A 26 2.17 0.08 -17.55
C TYR A 26 2.26 0.36 -19.06
N TYR A 27 1.39 -0.30 -19.82
CA TYR A 27 1.30 -0.13 -21.27
C TYR A 27 -0.11 -0.37 -21.80
N GLY A 28 -0.24 -0.16 -23.11
CA GLY A 28 -1.47 -0.38 -23.87
C GLY A 28 -2.19 0.92 -24.17
N HIS A 29 -3.32 0.78 -24.86
CA HIS A 29 -4.11 1.93 -25.31
C HIS A 29 -4.67 2.76 -24.13
N THR A 30 -5.00 2.08 -23.02
CA THR A 30 -5.64 2.65 -21.83
C THR A 30 -4.80 2.49 -20.55
N CYS A 31 -3.54 2.05 -20.66
CA CYS A 31 -2.65 1.79 -19.51
C CYS A 31 -3.14 0.72 -18.52
N ASN A 32 -3.88 -0.29 -19.02
CA ASN A 32 -4.45 -1.36 -18.21
C ASN A 32 -3.55 -2.62 -18.11
N TYR A 33 -2.44 -2.66 -18.84
CA TYR A 33 -1.59 -3.85 -18.92
C TYR A 33 -0.22 -3.57 -18.32
N ILE A 34 0.37 -4.59 -17.69
CA ILE A 34 1.78 -4.58 -17.26
C ILE A 34 2.54 -5.67 -18.00
N LYS A 35 3.83 -5.43 -18.28
CA LYS A 35 4.72 -6.40 -18.89
C LYS A 35 5.74 -6.87 -17.85
N PRO A 36 6.08 -8.17 -17.77
CA PRO A 36 7.11 -8.64 -16.86
C PRO A 36 8.47 -8.01 -17.18
N LEU A 37 9.22 -7.60 -16.16
CA LEU A 37 10.55 -7.01 -16.28
C LEU A 37 11.63 -8.06 -16.57
N GLY A 38 11.48 -9.29 -16.07
CA GLY A 38 12.43 -10.39 -16.22
C GLY A 38 11.75 -11.73 -16.53
N THR A 39 12.54 -12.71 -16.96
CA THR A 39 12.05 -14.07 -17.30
C THR A 39 12.19 -15.08 -16.17
N ASN A 40 12.97 -14.75 -15.12
CA ASN A 40 13.29 -15.65 -14.01
C ASN A 40 12.54 -15.26 -12.73
N CYS A 41 11.34 -14.71 -12.91
CA CYS A 41 10.43 -14.29 -11.86
C CYS A 41 9.26 -15.26 -11.77
N SER A 42 8.59 -15.30 -10.62
CA SER A 42 7.29 -15.96 -10.47
C SER A 42 6.20 -15.26 -11.30
N ASP A 43 4.98 -15.82 -11.29
CA ASP A 43 3.86 -15.30 -12.07
C ASP A 43 3.55 -13.84 -11.71
N TYR A 44 3.66 -12.95 -12.71
CA TYR A 44 3.53 -11.51 -12.51
C TYR A 44 2.07 -11.02 -12.44
N LYS A 45 1.09 -11.86 -12.76
CA LYS A 45 -0.34 -11.54 -12.64
C LYS A 45 -0.96 -12.41 -11.57
N LEU A 46 -1.33 -11.77 -10.47
CA LEU A 46 -1.81 -12.42 -9.27
C LEU A 46 -3.24 -11.96 -8.98
N ILE A 47 -4.03 -12.86 -8.39
CA ILE A 47 -5.41 -12.60 -7.99
C ILE A 47 -5.51 -12.68 -6.47
N ALA A 48 -5.94 -11.58 -5.85
CA ALA A 48 -6.36 -11.55 -4.45
C ALA A 48 -7.76 -12.14 -4.31
N GLU A 49 -7.89 -13.08 -3.38
CA GLU A 49 -9.13 -13.78 -3.05
C GLU A 49 -9.45 -13.55 -1.56
N ASN A 50 -10.52 -14.15 -1.04
CA ASN A 50 -10.93 -14.01 0.36
C ASN A 50 -10.09 -14.82 1.37
N TYR A 51 -9.00 -15.45 0.92
CA TYR A 51 -8.02 -16.14 1.77
C TYR A 51 -6.61 -15.64 1.44
N THR A 52 -5.73 -15.71 2.43
CA THR A 52 -4.36 -15.25 2.34
C THR A 52 -3.55 -16.08 1.35
N LYS A 53 -2.88 -15.37 0.43
CA LYS A 53 -1.89 -15.92 -0.50
C LYS A 53 -0.54 -15.28 -0.23
N GLU A 54 0.51 -15.95 -0.68
CA GLU A 54 1.88 -15.49 -0.49
C GLU A 54 2.55 -15.26 -1.84
N LEU A 55 3.23 -14.13 -1.97
CA LEU A 55 4.18 -13.81 -3.03
C LEU A 55 5.56 -13.65 -2.39
N THR A 56 6.52 -14.47 -2.79
CA THR A 56 7.93 -14.31 -2.42
C THR A 56 8.80 -14.17 -3.65
N GLU A 57 9.84 -13.36 -3.57
CA GLU A 57 10.89 -13.33 -4.59
C GLU A 57 12.26 -13.07 -3.96
N GLU A 58 13.29 -13.69 -4.54
CA GLU A 58 14.67 -13.53 -4.08
C GLU A 58 15.69 -13.47 -5.22
N GLY A 59 16.83 -12.84 -4.93
CA GLY A 59 18.03 -12.85 -5.73
C GLY A 59 18.29 -11.55 -6.50
N ASN A 60 19.41 -11.56 -7.23
CA ASN A 60 19.82 -10.47 -8.10
C ASN A 60 19.02 -10.51 -9.42
N LYS A 61 17.82 -9.91 -9.39
CA LYS A 61 16.91 -9.84 -10.53
C LYS A 61 15.90 -8.72 -10.37
N ASN A 62 15.27 -8.40 -11.51
CA ASN A 62 14.25 -7.36 -11.60
C ASN A 62 12.93 -8.01 -11.97
N CYS A 63 11.96 -7.90 -11.07
CA CYS A 63 10.64 -8.51 -11.20
C CYS A 63 9.56 -7.48 -10.92
N ASN A 64 8.37 -7.71 -11.46
CA ASN A 64 7.21 -6.89 -11.15
C ASN A 64 5.96 -7.74 -11.11
N TYR A 65 4.99 -7.30 -10.32
CA TYR A 65 3.76 -8.03 -10.07
C TYR A 65 2.58 -7.08 -10.08
N GLN A 66 1.46 -7.56 -10.59
CA GLN A 66 0.16 -6.93 -10.49
C GLN A 66 -0.75 -7.89 -9.72
N ILE A 67 -1.14 -7.47 -8.53
CA ILE A 67 -2.16 -8.14 -7.72
C ILE A 67 -3.48 -7.43 -8.01
N LYS A 68 -4.49 -8.19 -8.45
CA LYS A 68 -5.85 -7.69 -8.69
C LYS A 68 -6.86 -8.42 -7.82
N SER A 69 -7.83 -7.69 -7.28
CA SER A 69 -8.99 -8.31 -6.64
C SER A 69 -9.89 -8.98 -7.68
N ASP A 70 -10.40 -10.15 -7.35
CA ASP A 70 -11.44 -10.84 -8.12
C ASP A 70 -12.83 -10.17 -8.04
N ASN A 71 -13.03 -9.26 -7.08
CA ASN A 71 -14.34 -8.70 -6.73
C ASN A 71 -14.31 -7.19 -6.43
N ASN A 72 -13.33 -6.47 -6.97
CA ASN A 72 -13.13 -5.02 -6.78
C ASN A 72 -12.98 -4.59 -5.30
N PHE A 73 -12.43 -5.46 -4.45
CA PHE A 73 -12.07 -5.08 -3.07
C PHE A 73 -10.72 -4.40 -3.04
N ASN A 74 -10.51 -3.54 -2.04
CA ASN A 74 -9.17 -3.17 -1.63
C ASN A 74 -8.40 -4.43 -1.22
N ILE A 75 -7.08 -4.35 -1.28
CA ILE A 75 -6.18 -5.47 -1.05
C ILE A 75 -5.42 -5.16 0.24
N GLU A 76 -5.47 -6.10 1.18
CA GLU A 76 -4.63 -6.11 2.36
C GLU A 76 -3.29 -6.75 2.00
N LEU A 77 -2.19 -6.12 2.42
CA LEU A 77 -0.83 -6.61 2.21
C LEU A 77 -0.05 -6.59 3.52
N TYR A 78 0.71 -7.65 3.76
CA TYR A 78 1.69 -7.75 4.82
C TYR A 78 3.05 -8.01 4.21
N ILE A 79 3.99 -7.12 4.46
CA ILE A 79 5.21 -7.04 3.67
C ILE A 79 6.43 -7.17 4.57
N SER A 80 7.36 -8.01 4.13
CA SER A 80 8.74 -8.09 4.61
C SER A 80 9.70 -7.83 3.45
N VAL A 81 10.70 -6.99 3.67
CA VAL A 81 11.70 -6.63 2.66
C VAL A 81 13.09 -6.76 3.28
N HIS A 82 13.96 -7.52 2.63
CA HIS A 82 15.38 -7.58 2.94
C HIS A 82 16.19 -7.35 1.68
N THR A 83 16.57 -6.11 1.45
CA THR A 83 17.37 -5.71 0.28
C THR A 83 18.61 -4.97 0.72
N LYS A 84 19.53 -4.75 -0.21
CA LYS A 84 20.67 -3.88 0.01
C LYS A 84 20.21 -2.49 0.50
N TYR A 85 20.66 -2.13 1.71
CA TYR A 85 20.45 -0.80 2.27
C TYR A 85 20.98 0.31 1.35
N LYS A 86 20.25 1.42 1.30
CA LYS A 86 20.62 2.65 0.61
C LYS A 86 20.15 3.84 1.42
N ASP A 87 21.03 4.85 1.56
CA ASP A 87 20.67 6.12 2.21
C ASP A 87 19.53 6.83 1.47
N ILE A 88 19.54 6.74 0.14
CA ILE A 88 18.47 7.27 -0.73
C ILE A 88 17.77 6.08 -1.37
N CYS A 89 16.52 5.85 -0.95
CA CYS A 89 15.67 4.81 -1.53
C CYS A 89 14.64 5.44 -2.49
N VAL A 90 14.76 5.08 -3.77
CA VAL A 90 13.93 5.60 -4.87
C VAL A 90 13.54 4.45 -5.80
N GLN A 91 12.62 4.71 -6.71
CA GLN A 91 12.17 3.75 -7.71
C GLN A 91 13.34 3.07 -8.46
N GLY A 92 13.19 1.76 -8.73
CA GLY A 92 14.21 0.96 -9.41
C GLY A 92 15.30 0.40 -8.50
N ILE A 93 15.18 0.58 -7.17
CA ILE A 93 16.09 0.01 -6.17
C ILE A 93 15.25 -0.62 -5.06
N GLY A 94 15.62 -1.83 -4.62
CA GLY A 94 14.90 -2.50 -3.54
C GLY A 94 13.49 -2.88 -3.96
N VAL A 95 12.48 -2.53 -3.17
CA VAL A 95 11.06 -2.79 -3.46
C VAL A 95 10.29 -1.47 -3.58
N GLU A 96 9.49 -1.32 -4.64
CA GLU A 96 8.47 -0.28 -4.76
C GLU A 96 7.07 -0.91 -4.71
N ILE A 97 6.19 -0.42 -3.83
CA ILE A 97 4.78 -0.83 -3.77
C ILE A 97 3.87 0.36 -4.08
N ARG A 98 3.20 0.33 -5.23
CA ARG A 98 2.15 1.29 -5.62
C ARG A 98 0.79 0.75 -5.23
N HIS A 99 0.35 1.14 -4.03
CA HIS A 99 -0.91 0.73 -3.41
C HIS A 99 -2.03 1.79 -3.55
N LEU A 100 -1.68 3.01 -3.95
CA LEU A 100 -2.64 4.08 -4.25
C LEU A 100 -3.38 3.83 -5.56
N LYS A 101 -4.54 4.46 -5.73
CA LYS A 101 -5.36 4.33 -6.95
C LYS A 101 -4.63 4.87 -8.19
N ASP A 102 -3.93 5.99 -8.03
CA ASP A 102 -3.09 6.58 -9.07
C ASP A 102 -1.69 5.92 -9.08
N LYS A 103 -1.46 5.04 -10.06
CA LYS A 103 -0.16 4.34 -10.28
C LYS A 103 0.86 5.17 -11.08
N GLY A 104 0.50 6.41 -11.43
CA GLY A 104 1.38 7.43 -12.01
C GLY A 104 2.30 8.06 -10.97
N THR A 105 1.90 8.03 -9.70
CA THR A 105 2.71 8.49 -8.57
C THR A 105 3.73 7.45 -8.12
N THR A 106 4.77 7.91 -7.42
CA THR A 106 5.76 7.04 -6.79
C THR A 106 5.13 6.25 -5.65
N GLY A 107 5.38 4.95 -5.61
CA GLY A 107 4.95 4.07 -4.52
C GLY A 107 5.83 4.17 -3.29
N LEU A 108 5.50 3.37 -2.27
CA LEU A 108 6.33 3.19 -1.10
C LEU A 108 7.62 2.45 -1.52
N CYS A 109 8.76 3.13 -1.42
CA CYS A 109 10.08 2.57 -1.76
C CYS A 109 10.80 2.11 -0.48
N MET A 110 11.28 0.87 -0.46
CA MET A 110 11.95 0.24 0.68
C MET A 110 13.29 -0.38 0.26
N CYS A 111 14.37 0.06 0.93
CA CYS A 111 15.74 -0.37 0.68
C CYS A 111 16.44 -0.68 2.01
N GLY A 112 16.73 -1.93 2.31
CA GLY A 112 17.20 -2.34 3.63
C GLY A 112 16.35 -3.46 4.21
N SER A 113 16.23 -3.50 5.54
CA SER A 113 15.45 -4.51 6.27
C SER A 113 14.22 -3.89 6.90
N TYR A 114 13.04 -4.31 6.45
CA TYR A 114 11.75 -3.88 6.94
C TYR A 114 10.87 -5.09 7.16
N GLU A 115 10.16 -5.11 8.28
CA GLU A 115 9.32 -6.23 8.71
C GLU A 115 7.97 -5.70 9.18
N ASN A 116 6.95 -6.55 9.11
CA ASN A 116 5.62 -6.26 9.66
C ASN A 116 4.98 -4.97 9.12
N ILE A 117 5.21 -4.64 7.84
CA ILE A 117 4.53 -3.52 7.20
C ILE A 117 3.16 -3.99 6.77
N PHE A 118 2.12 -3.25 7.16
CA PHE A 118 0.76 -3.47 6.69
C PHE A 118 0.30 -2.35 5.78
N ILE A 119 -0.33 -2.73 4.67
CA ILE A 119 -0.96 -1.80 3.74
C ILE A 119 -2.37 -2.28 3.45
N LEU A 120 -3.35 -1.40 3.60
CA LEU A 120 -4.63 -1.51 2.94
C LEU A 120 -4.64 -0.60 1.71
N SER A 121 -4.71 -1.17 0.52
CA SER A 121 -4.66 -0.42 -0.73
C SER A 121 -5.86 0.51 -0.91
N GLU A 122 -5.71 1.52 -1.77
CA GLU A 122 -6.81 2.43 -2.14
C GLU A 122 -7.71 1.88 -3.25
N SER A 123 -7.23 0.89 -3.98
CA SER A 123 -7.91 0.32 -5.14
C SER A 123 -7.78 -1.19 -5.18
N GLU A 124 -8.55 -1.80 -6.06
CA GLU A 124 -8.57 -3.23 -6.38
C GLU A 124 -7.33 -3.75 -7.12
N GLU A 125 -6.31 -2.92 -7.27
CA GLU A 125 -5.07 -3.24 -7.95
C GLU A 125 -3.87 -2.70 -7.17
N VAL A 126 -2.86 -3.55 -6.96
CA VAL A 126 -1.55 -3.19 -6.41
C VAL A 126 -0.46 -3.58 -7.40
N TYR A 127 0.51 -2.69 -7.58
CA TYR A 127 1.70 -2.96 -8.38
C TYR A 127 2.93 -3.02 -7.49
N ILE A 128 3.75 -4.05 -7.66
CA ILE A 128 5.00 -4.25 -6.92
C ILE A 128 6.14 -4.33 -7.93
N GLU A 129 7.24 -3.62 -7.70
CA GLU A 129 8.49 -3.74 -8.45
C GLU A 129 9.61 -4.14 -7.49
N PHE A 130 10.29 -5.25 -7.75
CA PHE A 130 11.45 -5.72 -7.01
C PHE A 130 12.69 -5.61 -7.88
N ASN A 131 13.73 -4.95 -7.36
CA ASN A 131 15.01 -4.73 -8.01
C ASN A 131 16.13 -5.17 -7.06
N GLY A 132 16.32 -6.48 -6.94
CA GLY A 132 17.39 -7.07 -6.16
C GLY A 132 18.75 -6.93 -6.85
N VAL A 133 19.79 -6.61 -6.08
CA VAL A 133 21.18 -6.45 -6.56
C VAL A 133 22.15 -7.45 -5.90
N GLN A 134 21.68 -8.20 -4.90
CA GLN A 134 22.42 -9.29 -4.25
C GLN A 134 21.61 -10.58 -4.28
N ASN A 135 22.29 -11.72 -4.18
CA ASN A 135 21.62 -13.02 -4.13
C ASN A 135 20.76 -13.21 -2.88
N SER A 136 21.06 -12.49 -1.79
CA SER A 136 20.29 -12.50 -0.55
C SER A 136 19.15 -11.48 -0.54
N ASP A 137 19.07 -10.59 -1.54
CA ASP A 137 17.98 -9.62 -1.59
C ASP A 137 16.68 -10.37 -1.81
N ASN A 138 15.66 -10.11 -1.01
CA ASN A 138 14.37 -10.77 -1.09
C ASN A 138 13.25 -9.89 -0.55
N PHE A 139 12.02 -10.28 -0.88
CA PHE A 139 10.83 -9.75 -0.25
C PHE A 139 9.75 -10.85 -0.19
N SER A 140 8.85 -10.72 0.78
CA SER A 140 7.63 -11.51 0.88
C SER A 140 6.43 -10.60 1.08
N VAL A 141 5.30 -11.00 0.50
CA VAL A 141 4.01 -10.33 0.66
C VAL A 141 2.94 -11.38 0.90
N LEU A 142 2.29 -11.31 2.05
CA LEU A 142 1.00 -11.98 2.24
C LEU A 142 -0.09 -11.03 1.78
N TYR A 143 -1.06 -11.52 1.01
CA TYR A 143 -2.12 -10.68 0.46
C TYR A 143 -3.46 -11.41 0.36
N ASN A 144 -4.53 -10.64 0.52
CA ASN A 144 -5.92 -11.08 0.38
C ASN A 144 -6.82 -9.88 0.05
N ASN A 145 -8.04 -10.17 -0.38
CA ASN A 145 -9.09 -9.16 -0.41
C ASN A 145 -9.37 -8.68 1.01
N ALA A 146 -9.52 -7.37 1.14
CA ALA A 146 -10.02 -6.75 2.35
C ALA A 146 -11.48 -7.15 2.61
N ILE A 147 -11.86 -7.22 3.88
CA ILE A 147 -13.24 -7.56 4.28
C ILE A 147 -14.18 -6.40 3.88
N ARG A 148 -15.38 -6.73 3.37
CA ARG A 148 -16.38 -5.72 2.94
C ARG A 148 -16.67 -4.68 4.04
N GLY A 149 -16.40 -3.41 3.74
CA GLY A 149 -16.71 -2.24 4.57
C GLY A 149 -16.09 -0.97 4.00
N ASN A 150 -16.51 0.21 4.46
CA ASN A 150 -15.84 1.48 4.16
C ASN A 150 -14.51 1.56 4.93
N GLN A 151 -13.53 0.75 4.52
CA GLN A 151 -12.19 0.83 5.10
C GLN A 151 -11.39 1.94 4.42
N VAL A 152 -10.89 2.85 5.22
CA VAL A 152 -10.02 3.95 4.77
C VAL A 152 -8.65 3.33 4.44
N PRO A 153 -8.05 3.62 3.26
CA PRO A 153 -6.72 3.12 2.93
C PRO A 153 -5.73 3.46 4.03
N MET A 154 -4.85 2.50 4.35
CA MET A 154 -4.06 2.56 5.57
C MET A 154 -2.64 2.03 5.33
N LEU A 155 -1.68 2.60 6.03
CA LEU A 155 -0.30 2.13 6.11
C LEU A 155 0.06 2.02 7.59
N CYS A 156 0.54 0.87 8.03
CA CYS A 156 1.10 0.70 9.37
C CYS A 156 2.53 0.17 9.28
N TYR A 157 3.39 0.70 10.15
CA TYR A 157 4.75 0.23 10.32
C TYR A 157 5.17 0.42 11.78
N GLU A 158 5.74 -0.63 12.36
CA GLU A 158 5.99 -0.71 13.81
C GLU A 158 4.69 -0.40 14.58
N ASP A 159 4.74 0.50 15.56
CA ASP A 159 3.60 0.83 16.42
C ASP A 159 2.74 1.99 15.86
N SER A 160 2.98 2.45 14.63
CA SER A 160 2.30 3.60 14.04
C SER A 160 1.46 3.23 12.82
N CYS A 161 0.21 3.70 12.79
CA CYS A 161 -0.68 3.59 11.64
C CYS A 161 -1.10 4.95 11.12
N TYR A 162 -1.23 5.05 9.80
CA TYR A 162 -1.64 6.24 9.08
C TYR A 162 -2.81 5.90 8.15
N GLU A 163 -3.86 6.72 8.20
CA GLU A 163 -5.02 6.60 7.32
C GLU A 163 -5.03 7.68 6.26
N LYS A 164 -5.50 7.33 5.07
CA LYS A 164 -5.60 8.27 3.96
C LYS A 164 -6.67 9.32 4.24
N LYS A 165 -6.28 10.58 4.23
CA LYS A 165 -7.13 11.77 4.26
C LYS A 165 -6.91 12.56 2.98
N GLU A 166 -7.92 12.57 2.12
CA GLU A 166 -7.84 13.16 0.77
C GLU A 166 -6.62 12.69 -0.01
N ASN A 167 -5.51 13.45 0.04
CA ASN A 167 -4.30 13.24 -0.75
C ASN A 167 -3.07 12.87 0.10
N TYR A 168 -3.19 12.85 1.42
CA TYR A 168 -2.10 12.53 2.36
C TYR A 168 -2.50 11.42 3.32
N PHE A 169 -1.53 10.90 4.07
CA PHE A 169 -1.77 9.97 5.18
C PHE A 169 -1.54 10.68 6.51
N GLU A 170 -2.51 10.57 7.40
CA GLU A 170 -2.48 11.18 8.72
C GLU A 170 -2.32 10.10 9.77
N LYS A 171 -1.43 10.33 10.74
CA LYS A 171 -1.28 9.42 11.87
C LYS A 171 -2.60 9.26 12.60
N THR A 172 -2.85 8.04 13.05
CA THR A 172 -4.06 7.71 13.82
C THR A 172 -3.67 7.12 15.16
N ASN A 173 -4.61 7.12 16.09
CA ASN A 173 -4.48 6.40 17.36
C ASN A 173 -4.63 4.87 17.19
N LYS A 174 -4.52 4.36 15.97
CA LYS A 174 -4.57 2.93 15.69
C LYS A 174 -3.16 2.36 15.78
N SER A 175 -3.05 1.18 16.36
CA SER A 175 -1.83 0.39 16.34
C SER A 175 -2.07 -0.95 15.64
N PHE A 176 -0.97 -1.49 15.11
CA PHE A 176 -0.94 -2.74 14.39
C PHE A 176 -0.20 -3.77 15.22
N GLU A 177 -0.85 -4.89 15.54
CA GLU A 177 -0.18 -6.04 16.15
C GLU A 177 -0.31 -7.29 15.28
N TRP A 178 0.84 -7.88 14.99
CA TRP A 178 0.97 -9.11 14.22
C TRP A 178 1.09 -10.31 15.18
N TYR A 179 0.10 -11.22 15.15
CA TYR A 179 0.16 -12.47 15.92
C TYR A 179 0.18 -13.67 14.97
N SER A 180 1.14 -14.58 15.15
CA SER A 180 1.06 -15.92 14.59
C SER A 180 0.17 -16.78 15.50
N LEU A 181 -1.06 -17.09 15.11
CA LEU A 181 -1.86 -18.08 15.83
C LEU A 181 -1.29 -19.47 15.53
N GLY A 182 -0.48 -19.98 16.45
CA GLY A 182 0.10 -21.31 16.33
C GLY A 182 -1.00 -22.36 16.19
N LEU A 183 -0.90 -23.15 15.10
CA LEU A 183 -1.53 -24.46 14.80
C LEU A 183 -2.39 -24.50 13.51
N VAL A 184 -2.69 -23.37 12.88
CA VAL A 184 -3.24 -23.28 11.51
C VAL A 184 -2.55 -22.10 10.82
N LEU A 185 -2.36 -22.13 9.49
CA LEU A 185 -1.87 -20.96 8.71
C LEU A 185 -2.94 -19.85 8.65
N ASP A 186 -3.59 -19.57 9.78
CA ASP A 186 -4.56 -18.49 9.93
C ASP A 186 -3.83 -17.33 10.61
N TYR A 187 -3.37 -16.38 9.80
CA TYR A 187 -2.83 -15.11 10.27
C TYR A 187 -4.00 -14.21 10.67
N SER A 188 -4.11 -13.83 11.95
CA SER A 188 -5.16 -12.92 12.40
C SER A 188 -4.60 -11.51 12.58
N LEU A 189 -5.17 -10.58 11.82
CA LEU A 189 -4.92 -9.15 12.00
C LEU A 189 -5.78 -8.61 13.13
N THR A 190 -5.22 -7.75 13.98
CA THR A 190 -6.04 -6.83 14.79
C THR A 190 -5.48 -5.43 14.71
N VAL A 191 -6.23 -4.52 14.10
CA VAL A 191 -6.01 -3.08 14.24
C VAL A 191 -6.65 -2.66 15.56
N LYS A 192 -5.84 -2.24 16.53
CA LYS A 192 -6.33 -1.77 17.83
C LYS A 192 -6.51 -0.26 17.79
N VAL A 193 -7.53 0.25 18.49
CA VAL A 193 -7.72 1.69 18.68
C VAL A 193 -7.27 2.03 20.11
N ASN A 194 -6.21 2.82 20.24
CA ASN A 194 -5.72 3.29 21.53
C ASN A 194 -6.55 4.50 21.98
N SER A 195 -7.26 4.38 23.09
CA SER A 195 -8.12 5.43 23.63
C SER A 195 -7.39 6.52 24.42
N ASN A 196 -6.05 6.50 24.48
CA ASN A 196 -5.25 7.31 25.42
C ASN A 196 -4.04 8.06 24.80
N GLU A 197 -3.96 8.23 23.48
CA GLU A 197 -2.89 9.03 22.87
C GLU A 197 -3.39 10.40 22.41
N HIS A 198 -2.67 11.44 22.80
CA HIS A 198 -2.84 12.79 22.29
C HIS A 198 -2.42 12.77 20.81
N ASN A 199 -3.27 13.28 19.91
CA ASN A 199 -2.93 13.41 18.49
C ASN A 199 -1.75 14.38 18.32
N ASP A 200 -0.54 13.87 18.16
CA ASP A 200 0.57 14.61 17.59
C ASP A 200 0.39 14.60 16.05
N GLU A 201 0.29 15.79 15.43
CA GLU A 201 0.10 15.94 13.98
C GLU A 201 1.36 15.50 13.21
N GLU A 202 1.42 14.22 12.81
CA GLU A 202 2.39 13.72 11.84
C GLU A 202 1.70 13.37 10.51
N HIS A 203 2.15 14.02 9.43
CA HIS A 203 1.61 13.84 8.08
C HIS A 203 2.65 13.18 7.17
N ILE A 204 2.26 12.10 6.49
CA ILE A 204 3.02 11.54 5.36
C ILE A 204 2.38 12.08 4.08
N LEU A 205 3.06 13.01 3.43
CA LEU A 205 2.65 13.52 2.12
C LEU A 205 2.84 12.44 1.06
N SER A 206 1.83 12.26 0.21
CA SER A 206 2.09 11.65 -1.10
C SER A 206 3.00 12.62 -1.86
N SER A 207 4.09 12.12 -2.42
CA SER A 207 5.10 12.98 -3.03
C SER A 207 4.55 13.65 -4.30
N SER A 208 4.02 14.86 -4.17
CA SER A 208 3.85 15.83 -5.25
C SER A 208 3.85 17.26 -4.69
N GLU A 209 4.83 18.03 -5.16
CA GLU A 209 4.97 19.50 -5.15
C GLU A 209 5.73 20.16 -3.96
N GLU A 210 6.77 20.90 -4.37
CA GLU A 210 7.56 21.84 -3.58
C GLU A 210 6.68 23.04 -3.21
N ASP A 211 6.59 23.41 -1.93
CA ASP A 211 6.33 24.81 -1.58
C ASP A 211 6.97 25.18 -0.24
N ILE A 212 7.78 26.24 -0.32
CA ILE A 212 8.48 26.90 0.77
C ILE A 212 7.47 27.79 1.50
N GLY A 213 7.24 27.55 2.79
CA GLY A 213 6.40 28.43 3.59
C GLY A 213 6.57 28.24 5.10
N ASN A 214 7.31 29.14 5.72
CA ASN A 214 7.39 29.30 7.18
C ASN A 214 6.00 29.48 7.80
N PHE A 215 5.66 28.71 8.85
CA PHE A 215 4.82 29.27 9.92
C PHE A 215 5.08 28.60 11.28
N SER A 216 4.99 29.45 12.30
CA SER A 216 5.42 29.28 13.69
C SER A 216 4.37 28.63 14.59
N VAL A 217 4.86 27.89 15.59
CA VAL A 217 4.17 27.33 16.76
C VAL A 217 3.41 28.41 17.55
N LEU A 218 2.17 28.11 17.97
CA LEU A 218 1.49 28.77 19.09
C LEU A 218 0.66 27.75 19.90
N ASP A 219 0.79 27.86 21.23
CA ASP A 219 0.29 26.96 22.29
C ASP A 219 -1.21 27.10 22.62
N SER A 220 -1.76 25.96 23.10
CA SER A 220 -2.77 25.68 24.16
C SER A 220 -3.95 26.63 24.48
N GLU A 221 -5.17 26.07 24.58
CA GLU A 221 -6.14 26.29 25.71
C GLU A 221 -7.31 25.26 25.70
N GLU A 222 -7.95 25.06 26.87
CA GLU A 222 -8.71 23.88 27.39
C GLU A 222 -10.24 23.74 27.09
N ILE A 223 -10.72 22.47 26.93
CA ILE A 223 -11.90 21.71 27.53
C ILE A 223 -13.34 22.35 27.49
N PRO A 224 -14.47 21.66 27.07
CA PRO A 224 -15.04 20.49 27.79
C PRO A 224 -15.87 19.39 27.06
N SER A 225 -15.68 18.17 27.58
CA SER A 225 -16.61 17.07 27.92
C SER A 225 -17.70 16.52 26.96
N LYS A 226 -17.64 15.17 26.83
CA LYS A 226 -18.71 14.15 26.72
C LYS A 226 -19.55 14.09 25.44
N GLU A 227 -19.44 12.96 24.74
CA GLU A 227 -20.55 12.03 24.57
C GLU A 227 -20.03 10.60 24.26
N THR A 228 -20.60 9.62 24.96
CA THR A 228 -20.24 8.20 24.92
C THR A 228 -21.16 7.49 23.93
N TYR A 229 -20.63 6.75 22.96
CA TYR A 229 -21.42 5.79 22.19
C TYR A 229 -20.77 4.40 22.28
N ASN A 230 -21.43 3.52 23.03
CA ASN A 230 -21.17 2.08 23.05
C ASN A 230 -21.89 1.43 21.87
N TYR A 231 -21.18 0.65 21.07
CA TYR A 231 -21.80 -0.43 20.30
C TYR A 231 -21.03 -1.73 20.52
N SER A 232 -21.58 -2.54 21.41
CA SER A 232 -21.32 -3.97 21.52
C SER A 232 -22.38 -4.70 20.71
N GLU A 233 -22.02 -5.35 19.61
CA GLU A 233 -22.83 -6.43 19.06
C GLU A 233 -21.95 -7.66 18.82
N ILE A 234 -22.07 -8.59 19.77
CA ILE A 234 -21.67 -9.99 19.67
C ILE A 234 -22.80 -10.67 18.91
N ILE A 235 -22.55 -11.16 17.69
CA ILE A 235 -23.45 -12.09 17.02
C ILE A 235 -22.90 -13.50 17.27
N HIS A 236 -23.50 -14.19 18.24
CA HIS A 236 -23.45 -15.63 18.34
C HIS A 236 -24.30 -16.23 17.20
N ILE A 237 -23.75 -17.21 16.49
CA ILE A 237 -24.54 -18.17 15.73
C ILE A 237 -24.09 -19.56 16.19
N GLU A 238 -24.88 -20.15 17.08
CA GLU A 238 -24.97 -21.61 17.26
C GLU A 238 -26.18 -22.10 16.44
N ASP A 239 -25.92 -22.97 15.48
CA ASP A 239 -26.40 -24.37 15.41
C ASP A 239 -25.88 -25.03 14.12
#